data_AF-A0A538S7T5-F1
#
_entry.id   AF-A0A538S7T5-F1
#
_cell.length_a   1.000
_cell.length_b   1.000
_cell.length_c   1.000
_cell.angle_alpha   90.00
_cell.angle_beta   90.00
_cell.angle_gamma   90.00
#
_symmetry.space_group_name_H-M   'P 1'
#
loop_
_entity.id
_entity.type
_entity.pdbx_description
1 polymer ?
#
loop_
_entity_poly.entity_id
_entity_poly.type
_entity_poly.pdbx_seq_one_letter_code
_entity_poly.pdbx_strand_id
1 'polypeptide(L)'
;MGAPAASARSPEELERSFGARNYDSLPVVLVRGRGAHLWDDHGRRYLDLMSAYSAVSHGHCHPRLVAALSRQAQTLAVTSRAYYNTRLPLFLERLCRLTGQDQALPTNTGLEAVETALKAARKWAYKVKGVPEDSAEIIACSGNFHGRSIAIVAMSTERQYRDGFGPFPRGFKLVPFGDAKAFERAITASTAAFLVEPIQGEQGIIVPPRGYLAECERICRRHNVLLIADEVQT
;
A
#
# COMPACT_ATOMS: atom_id res chain seq x y z
N MET A 1 -53.85 -17.35 -11.82
CA MET A 1 -52.70 -17.71 -10.97
C MET A 1 -51.57 -16.75 -11.31
N GLY A 2 -51.34 -15.74 -10.46
CA GLY A 2 -50.26 -14.78 -10.67
C GLY A 2 -48.91 -15.47 -10.50
N ALA A 3 -48.01 -15.29 -11.45
CA ALA A 3 -46.62 -15.73 -11.29
C ALA A 3 -46.05 -15.10 -10.01
N PRO A 4 -45.34 -15.85 -9.16
CA PRO A 4 -44.70 -15.25 -8.00
C PRO A 4 -43.70 -14.20 -8.52
N ALA A 5 -43.85 -12.95 -8.07
CA ALA A 5 -42.85 -11.94 -8.28
C ALA A 5 -41.53 -12.52 -7.75
N ALA A 6 -40.55 -12.73 -8.62
CA ALA A 6 -39.23 -13.19 -8.21
C ALA A 6 -38.76 -12.25 -7.10
N SER A 7 -38.54 -12.78 -5.89
CA SER A 7 -38.05 -11.95 -4.78
C SER A 7 -36.76 -11.28 -5.23
N ALA A 8 -36.69 -9.96 -5.10
CA ALA A 8 -35.48 -9.23 -5.45
C ALA A 8 -34.30 -9.84 -4.67
N ARG A 9 -33.24 -10.23 -5.39
CA ARG A 9 -32.02 -10.77 -4.78
C ARG A 9 -31.40 -9.71 -3.87
N SER A 10 -30.94 -10.13 -2.69
CA SER A 10 -30.18 -9.29 -1.76
C SER A 10 -28.85 -8.83 -2.36
N PRO A 11 -28.28 -7.70 -1.91
CA PRO A 11 -26.94 -7.25 -2.33
C PRO A 11 -25.86 -8.35 -2.19
N GLU A 12 -25.89 -9.12 -1.12
CA GLU A 12 -24.91 -10.18 -0.84
C GLU A 12 -25.08 -11.38 -1.78
N GLU A 13 -26.31 -11.72 -2.17
CA GLU A 13 -26.57 -12.74 -3.19
C GLU A 13 -26.06 -12.30 -4.56
N LEU A 14 -26.22 -11.02 -4.89
CA LEU A 14 -25.70 -10.45 -6.13
C LEU A 14 -24.16 -10.51 -6.13
N GLU A 15 -23.50 -10.07 -5.05
CA GLU A 15 -22.05 -10.11 -4.93
C GLU A 15 -21.51 -11.55 -4.98
N ARG A 16 -22.13 -12.50 -4.29
CA ARG A 16 -21.73 -13.93 -4.36
C ARG A 16 -21.91 -14.54 -5.74
N SER A 17 -22.85 -14.03 -6.54
CA SER A 17 -23.17 -14.54 -7.87
C SER A 17 -22.22 -13.99 -8.94
N PHE A 18 -21.88 -12.70 -8.85
CA PHE A 18 -21.15 -11.98 -9.89
C PHE A 18 -19.72 -11.57 -9.51
N GLY A 19 -19.38 -11.59 -8.22
CA GLY A 19 -18.06 -11.25 -7.70
C GLY A 19 -17.09 -12.42 -7.74
N ALA A 20 -15.81 -12.12 -8.01
CA ALA A 20 -14.75 -13.08 -7.77
C ALA A 20 -14.66 -13.38 -6.26
N ARG A 21 -14.44 -14.65 -5.89
CA ARG A 21 -14.42 -15.09 -4.48
C ARG A 21 -13.04 -14.90 -3.86
N ASN A 22 -12.59 -13.65 -3.77
CA ASN A 22 -11.27 -13.28 -3.24
C ASN A 22 -11.32 -12.58 -1.86
N TYR A 23 -12.51 -12.43 -1.28
CA TYR A 23 -12.75 -11.96 0.08
C TYR A 23 -13.83 -12.81 0.76
N ASP A 24 -13.72 -12.96 2.08
CA ASP A 24 -14.75 -13.53 2.94
C ASP A 24 -15.36 -12.41 3.79
N SER A 25 -16.27 -11.65 3.16
CA SER A 25 -16.85 -10.45 3.74
C SER A 25 -17.82 -10.78 4.88
N LEU A 26 -17.82 -9.95 5.93
CA LEU A 26 -18.83 -10.03 6.98
C LEU A 26 -20.24 -9.80 6.41
N PRO A 27 -21.29 -10.47 6.93
CA PRO A 27 -22.66 -10.35 6.43
C PRO A 27 -23.33 -9.06 6.92
N VAL A 28 -22.77 -7.90 6.56
CA VAL A 28 -23.28 -6.56 6.89
C VAL A 28 -23.25 -5.68 5.65
N VAL A 29 -24.41 -5.19 5.22
CA VAL A 29 -24.54 -4.31 4.06
C VAL A 29 -24.52 -2.86 4.50
N LEU A 30 -23.36 -2.22 4.39
CA LEU A 30 -23.18 -0.81 4.75
C LEU A 30 -23.68 0.10 3.62
N VAL A 31 -24.59 1.02 3.93
CA VAL A 31 -25.23 1.92 2.94
C VAL A 31 -24.96 3.40 3.17
N ARG A 32 -24.42 3.77 4.33
CA ARG A 32 -24.08 5.17 4.65
C ARG A 32 -22.88 5.24 5.59
N GLY A 33 -22.02 6.24 5.38
CA GLY A 33 -20.94 6.60 6.30
C GLY A 33 -20.90 8.11 6.58
N ARG A 34 -20.55 8.50 7.81
CA ARG A 34 -20.32 9.90 8.21
C ARG A 34 -19.41 9.96 9.43
N GLY A 35 -18.27 10.65 9.29
CA GLY A 35 -17.28 10.71 10.36
C GLY A 35 -16.80 9.30 10.72
N ALA A 36 -16.79 8.96 12.00
CA ALA A 36 -16.43 7.62 12.46
C ALA A 36 -17.59 6.61 12.45
N HIS A 37 -18.75 6.95 11.87
CA HIS A 37 -19.94 6.09 11.93
C HIS A 37 -20.36 5.55 10.57
N LEU A 38 -20.89 4.33 10.62
CA LEU A 38 -21.47 3.62 9.48
C LEU A 38 -22.92 3.22 9.81
N TRP A 39 -23.75 3.05 8.78
CA TRP A 39 -25.11 2.52 8.90
C TRP A 39 -25.35 1.42 7.89
N ASP A 40 -26.03 0.35 8.34
CA ASP A 40 -26.48 -0.73 7.45
C ASP A 40 -27.84 -0.41 6.80
N ASP A 41 -28.27 -1.28 5.89
CA ASP A 41 -29.56 -1.24 5.20
C ASP A 41 -30.78 -1.52 6.11
N HIS A 42 -30.55 -1.95 7.34
CA HIS A 42 -31.54 -2.04 8.41
C HIS A 42 -31.56 -0.82 9.33
N GLY A 43 -30.73 0.19 9.05
CA GLY A 43 -30.63 1.43 9.81
C GLY A 43 -29.83 1.33 11.12
N ARG A 44 -29.20 0.19 11.43
CA ARG A 44 -28.31 0.04 12.58
C ARG A 44 -27.07 0.88 12.37
N ARG A 45 -26.59 1.50 13.46
CA ARG A 45 -25.41 2.37 13.45
C ARG A 45 -24.22 1.66 14.09
N TYR A 46 -23.07 1.76 13.45
CA TYR A 46 -21.81 1.19 13.89
C TYR A 46 -20.78 2.30 14.14
N LEU A 47 -19.92 2.11 15.13
CA LEU A 47 -18.66 2.84 15.22
C LEU A 47 -17.61 2.09 14.40
N ASP A 48 -17.01 2.76 13.42
CA ASP A 48 -16.00 2.18 12.55
C ASP A 48 -14.62 2.21 13.23
N LEU A 49 -14.19 1.05 13.73
CA LEU A 49 -12.85 0.84 14.28
C LEU A 49 -11.87 0.24 13.26
N MET A 50 -12.30 0.00 12.03
CA MET A 50 -11.44 -0.45 10.93
C MET A 50 -10.91 0.72 10.10
N SER A 51 -11.73 1.75 9.91
CA SER A 51 -11.41 2.94 9.11
C SER A 51 -10.87 2.60 7.72
N ALA A 52 -11.44 1.54 7.11
CA ALA A 52 -10.99 0.97 5.84
C ALA A 52 -9.46 0.80 5.78
N TYR A 53 -8.88 0.18 6.82
CA TYR A 53 -7.43 -0.02 6.95
C TYR A 53 -6.65 1.31 6.95
N SER A 54 -7.08 2.28 7.77
CA SER A 54 -6.54 3.65 7.88
C SER A 54 -6.87 4.61 6.71
N ALA A 55 -7.44 4.12 5.60
CA ALA A 55 -7.71 4.94 4.41
C ALA A 55 -8.72 6.08 4.65
N VAL A 56 -9.67 5.90 5.59
CA VAL A 56 -10.66 6.94 5.95
C VAL A 56 -10.33 7.63 7.28
N SER A 57 -9.04 7.89 7.54
CA SER A 57 -8.57 8.59 8.76
C SER A 57 -9.22 9.97 9.00
N HIS A 58 -9.72 10.64 7.95
CA HIS A 58 -10.44 11.92 8.06
C HIS A 58 -11.96 11.74 8.31
N GLY A 59 -12.42 10.50 8.45
CA GLY A 59 -13.82 10.11 8.57
C GLY A 59 -14.54 9.95 7.22
N HIS A 60 -15.55 9.10 7.22
CA HIS A 60 -16.42 8.85 6.06
C HIS A 60 -17.11 10.12 5.60
N CYS A 61 -17.14 10.32 4.27
CA CYS A 61 -17.82 11.43 3.61
C CYS A 61 -17.47 12.82 4.18
N HIS A 62 -16.20 13.04 4.54
CA HIS A 62 -15.76 14.33 5.10
C HIS A 62 -16.12 15.50 4.17
N PRO A 63 -16.89 16.51 4.64
CA PRO A 63 -17.56 17.47 3.76
C PRO A 63 -16.60 18.30 2.91
N ARG A 64 -15.43 18.64 3.46
CA ARG A 64 -14.39 19.37 2.69
C ARG A 64 -13.79 18.54 1.56
N LEU A 65 -13.64 17.22 1.76
CA LEU A 65 -13.07 16.32 0.76
C LEU A 65 -14.09 16.04 -0.35
N VAL A 66 -15.34 15.75 0.03
CA VAL A 66 -16.45 15.58 -0.93
C VAL A 66 -16.61 16.82 -1.79
N ALA A 67 -16.65 18.01 -1.19
CA ALA A 67 -16.79 19.25 -1.95
C ALA A 67 -15.58 19.52 -2.88
N ALA A 68 -14.35 19.16 -2.47
CA ALA A 68 -13.16 19.29 -3.31
C ALA A 68 -13.21 18.33 -4.51
N LEU A 69 -13.57 17.07 -4.28
CA LEU A 69 -13.76 16.05 -5.31
C LEU A 69 -14.82 16.50 -6.33
N SER A 70 -16.02 16.85 -5.87
CA SER A 70 -17.13 17.23 -6.74
C SER A 70 -16.81 18.44 -7.62
N ARG A 71 -16.21 19.50 -7.04
CA ARG A 71 -15.83 20.69 -7.81
C ARG A 71 -14.79 20.37 -8.88
N GLN A 72 -13.75 19.59 -8.53
CA GLN A 72 -12.70 19.28 -9.50
C GLN A 72 -13.23 18.37 -10.61
N ALA A 73 -14.07 17.38 -10.29
CA ALA A 73 -14.69 16.49 -11.28
C ALA A 73 -15.57 17.25 -12.29
N GLN A 74 -16.29 18.28 -11.84
CA GLN A 74 -17.10 19.17 -12.70
C GLN A 74 -16.25 20.12 -13.56
N THR A 75 -14.97 20.32 -13.22
CA THR A 75 -14.07 21.22 -13.95
C THR A 75 -13.19 20.45 -14.92
N LEU A 76 -12.43 19.47 -14.42
CA LEU A 76 -11.50 18.64 -15.18
C LEU A 76 -11.13 17.41 -14.34
N ALA A 77 -11.71 16.26 -14.68
CA ALA A 77 -11.54 15.02 -13.92
C ALA A 77 -10.20 14.33 -14.19
N VAL A 78 -9.83 14.10 -15.46
CA VAL A 78 -8.63 13.34 -15.84
C VAL A 78 -7.99 13.94 -17.09
N THR A 79 -6.67 14.09 -17.04
CA THR A 79 -5.81 14.33 -18.21
C THR A 79 -4.69 13.31 -18.22
N SER A 80 -4.20 12.92 -19.40
CA SER A 80 -2.96 12.16 -19.47
C SER A 80 -1.79 13.01 -18.96
N ARG A 81 -0.69 12.35 -18.57
CA ARG A 81 0.57 13.02 -18.20
C ARG A 81 1.25 13.73 -19.38
N ALA A 82 0.72 13.61 -20.59
CA ALA A 82 1.20 14.34 -21.76
C ALA A 82 0.88 15.84 -21.70
N TYR A 83 -0.08 16.24 -20.87
CA TYR A 83 -0.46 17.64 -20.68
C TYR A 83 -0.23 18.07 -19.23
N TYR A 84 0.08 19.35 -19.06
CA TYR A 84 0.04 19.99 -17.74
C TYR A 84 -1.41 20.24 -17.32
N ASN A 85 -1.63 20.26 -16.01
CA ASN A 85 -2.87 20.73 -15.40
C ASN A 85 -2.55 21.59 -14.17
N THR A 86 -3.56 22.27 -13.64
CA THR A 86 -3.39 23.25 -12.55
C THR A 86 -3.34 22.63 -11.15
N ARG A 87 -3.62 21.32 -11.00
CA ARG A 87 -3.71 20.66 -9.68
C ARG A 87 -2.47 19.86 -9.32
N LEU A 88 -1.90 19.13 -10.28
CA LEU A 88 -0.69 18.34 -10.07
C LEU A 88 0.50 19.15 -9.51
N PRO A 89 0.90 20.32 -10.06
CA PRO A 89 2.04 21.07 -9.52
C PRO A 89 1.83 21.51 -8.06
N LEU A 90 0.61 21.94 -7.70
CA LEU A 90 0.27 22.33 -6.33
C LEU A 90 0.30 21.14 -5.36
N PHE A 91 -0.14 19.97 -5.82
CA PHE A 91 -0.05 18.73 -5.05
C PHE A 91 1.41 18.34 -4.81
N LEU A 92 2.24 18.36 -5.86
CA LEU A 92 3.66 18.02 -5.77
C LEU A 92 4.42 18.97 -4.82
N GLU A 93 4.23 20.29 -4.97
CA GLU A 93 4.86 21.27 -4.09
C GLU A 93 4.52 21.03 -2.61
N ARG A 94 3.22 20.83 -2.31
CA ARG A 94 2.77 20.59 -0.95
C ARG A 94 3.32 19.28 -0.38
N LEU A 95 3.35 18.23 -1.19
CA LEU A 95 3.84 16.92 -0.78
C LEU A 95 5.34 16.97 -0.47
N CYS A 96 6.16 17.51 -1.39
CA CYS A 96 7.60 17.69 -1.19
C CYS A 96 7.92 18.51 0.06
N ARG A 97 7.19 19.61 0.30
CA ARG A 97 7.36 20.42 1.53
C ARG A 97 6.98 19.65 2.80
N LEU A 98 5.91 18.85 2.76
CA LEU A 98 5.46 18.07 3.91
C LEU A 98 6.47 16.97 4.28
N THR A 99 7.01 16.28 3.27
CA THR A 99 7.91 15.13 3.47
C THR A 99 9.38 15.51 3.53
N GLY A 100 9.73 16.76 3.17
CA GLY A 100 11.11 17.21 3.05
C GLY A 100 11.87 16.59 1.86
N GLN A 101 11.16 16.00 0.89
CA GLN A 101 11.76 15.34 -0.28
C GLN A 101 11.88 16.30 -1.46
N ASP A 102 12.90 16.10 -2.29
CA ASP A 102 13.15 16.94 -3.47
C ASP A 102 12.10 16.76 -4.58
N GLN A 103 11.57 15.55 -4.73
CA GLN A 103 10.63 15.18 -5.80
C GLN A 103 9.59 14.17 -5.31
N ALA A 104 8.44 14.15 -5.99
CA ALA A 104 7.38 13.17 -5.75
C ALA A 104 6.84 12.61 -7.07
N LEU A 105 6.40 11.34 -7.04
CA LEU A 105 5.79 10.64 -8.16
C LEU A 105 4.44 10.06 -7.71
N PRO A 106 3.31 10.68 -8.06
CA PRO A 106 1.99 10.19 -7.66
C PRO A 106 1.60 8.94 -8.46
N THR A 107 1.06 7.94 -7.75
CA THR A 107 0.44 6.73 -8.30
C THR A 107 -1.01 6.63 -7.82
N ASN A 108 -1.72 5.54 -8.14
CA ASN A 108 -3.13 5.37 -7.76
C ASN A 108 -3.30 4.46 -6.55
N THR A 109 -2.45 3.45 -6.41
CA THR A 109 -2.51 2.46 -5.33
C THR A 109 -1.20 2.35 -4.57
N GLY A 110 -1.26 1.83 -3.33
CA GLY A 110 -0.07 1.55 -2.53
C GLY A 110 0.89 0.58 -3.24
N LEU A 111 0.37 -0.49 -3.87
CA LEU A 111 1.20 -1.44 -4.61
C LEU A 111 1.95 -0.79 -5.78
N GLU A 112 1.34 0.18 -6.48
CA GLU A 112 2.03 0.90 -7.56
C GLU A 112 3.14 1.81 -7.03
N ALA A 113 2.94 2.40 -5.84
CA ALA A 113 3.96 3.19 -5.17
C ALA A 113 5.16 2.31 -4.78
N VAL A 114 4.89 1.13 -4.20
CA VAL A 114 5.93 0.13 -3.87
C VAL A 114 6.64 -0.34 -5.13
N GLU A 115 5.93 -0.78 -6.18
CA GLU A 115 6.55 -1.19 -7.45
C GLU A 115 7.43 -0.08 -8.05
N THR A 116 6.99 1.17 -7.96
CA THR A 116 7.77 2.32 -8.39
C THR A 116 9.05 2.49 -7.56
N ALA A 117 8.97 2.34 -6.24
CA ALA A 117 10.12 2.39 -5.35
C ALA A 117 11.11 1.24 -5.62
N LEU A 118 10.63 0.01 -5.85
CA LEU A 118 11.47 -1.14 -6.21
C LEU A 118 12.22 -0.88 -7.54
N LYS A 119 11.52 -0.34 -8.55
CA LYS A 119 12.13 0.02 -9.84
C LYS A 119 13.15 1.14 -9.69
N ALA A 120 12.85 2.18 -8.92
CA ALA A 120 13.76 3.28 -8.65
C ALA A 120 15.03 2.79 -7.95
N ALA A 121 14.89 1.94 -6.92
CA ALA A 121 16.01 1.36 -6.19
C ALA A 121 16.91 0.49 -7.07
N ARG A 122 16.33 -0.41 -7.89
CA ARG A 122 17.11 -1.23 -8.82
C ARG A 122 17.84 -0.37 -9.86
N LYS A 123 17.14 0.60 -10.47
CA LYS A 123 17.75 1.50 -11.47
C LYS A 123 18.89 2.31 -10.86
N TRP A 124 18.71 2.82 -9.65
CA TRP A 124 19.77 3.51 -8.91
C TRP A 124 20.94 2.59 -8.60
N ALA A 125 20.69 1.35 -8.18
CA ALA A 125 21.76 0.40 -7.86
C ALA A 125 22.64 0.12 -9.08
N TYR A 126 22.05 -0.08 -10.26
CA TYR A 126 22.80 -0.33 -11.48
C TYR A 126 23.49 0.93 -12.03
N LYS A 127 22.80 2.07 -12.05
CA LYS A 127 23.28 3.28 -12.74
C LYS A 127 24.14 4.20 -11.87
N VAL A 128 24.01 4.11 -10.55
CA VAL A 128 24.67 5.02 -9.60
C VAL A 128 25.55 4.25 -8.62
N LYS A 129 25.02 3.21 -7.96
CA LYS A 129 25.83 2.42 -7.00
C LYS A 129 26.88 1.53 -7.68
N GLY A 130 26.65 1.13 -8.93
CA GLY A 130 27.56 0.27 -9.71
C GLY A 130 27.38 -1.22 -9.45
N VAL A 131 26.20 -1.65 -9.00
CA VAL A 131 25.87 -3.08 -8.85
C VAL A 131 25.86 -3.75 -10.24
N PRO A 132 26.40 -4.97 -10.40
CA PRO A 132 26.35 -5.70 -11.67
C PRO A 132 24.92 -5.87 -12.19
N GLU A 133 24.74 -5.80 -13.51
CA GLU A 133 23.43 -5.94 -14.15
C GLU A 133 22.70 -7.22 -13.71
N ASP A 134 21.37 -7.12 -13.55
CA ASP A 134 20.47 -8.17 -13.08
C ASP A 134 20.79 -8.82 -11.73
N SER A 135 21.72 -8.25 -10.94
CA SER A 135 22.11 -8.78 -9.63
C SER A 135 21.52 -8.02 -8.44
N ALA A 136 20.79 -6.92 -8.65
CA ALA A 136 20.32 -6.07 -7.54
C ALA A 136 19.37 -6.80 -6.59
N GLU A 137 19.66 -6.71 -5.30
CA GLU A 137 18.88 -7.34 -4.23
C GLU A 137 18.09 -6.29 -3.45
N ILE A 138 16.86 -6.62 -3.07
CA ILE A 138 16.05 -5.83 -2.15
C ILE A 138 15.74 -6.71 -0.94
N ILE A 139 16.03 -6.21 0.25
CA ILE A 139 15.75 -6.89 1.51
C ILE A 139 14.40 -6.37 2.02
N ALA A 140 13.51 -7.26 2.41
CA ALA A 140 12.27 -6.95 3.11
C ALA A 140 12.15 -7.76 4.41
N CYS A 141 11.15 -7.46 5.23
CA CYS A 141 10.93 -8.19 6.48
C CYS A 141 9.98 -9.37 6.30
N SER A 142 10.19 -10.47 7.03
CA SER A 142 9.17 -11.51 7.19
C SER A 142 7.88 -10.92 7.79
N GLY A 143 6.71 -11.38 7.35
CA GLY A 143 5.41 -10.83 7.76
C GLY A 143 5.00 -9.54 7.05
N ASN A 144 5.73 -9.11 6.02
CA ASN A 144 5.39 -7.88 5.30
C ASN A 144 4.06 -7.97 4.54
N PHE A 145 3.42 -6.81 4.36
CA PHE A 145 2.36 -6.62 3.38
C PHE A 145 2.57 -5.31 2.60
N HIS A 146 3.04 -5.43 1.37
CA HIS A 146 3.29 -4.28 0.48
C HIS A 146 2.34 -4.21 -0.72
N GLY A 147 1.37 -5.14 -0.82
CA GLY A 147 0.45 -5.25 -1.95
C GLY A 147 0.35 -6.66 -2.55
N ARG A 148 -0.28 -6.75 -3.72
CA ARG A 148 -0.69 -8.04 -4.34
C ARG A 148 -0.16 -8.26 -5.77
N SER A 149 0.81 -7.47 -6.24
CA SER A 149 1.46 -7.74 -7.54
C SER A 149 2.35 -9.00 -7.45
N ILE A 150 2.66 -9.62 -8.58
CA ILE A 150 3.52 -10.82 -8.64
C ILE A 150 4.89 -10.56 -7.99
N ALA A 151 5.50 -9.40 -8.22
CA ALA A 151 6.81 -9.08 -7.64
C ALA A 151 6.72 -8.80 -6.14
N ILE A 152 5.65 -8.15 -5.68
CA ILE A 152 5.46 -7.85 -4.26
C ILE A 152 5.16 -9.12 -3.47
N VAL A 153 4.25 -9.98 -3.94
CA VAL A 153 3.95 -11.24 -3.22
C VAL A 153 5.12 -12.21 -3.26
N ALA A 154 6.10 -12.04 -4.15
CA ALA A 154 7.38 -12.75 -4.11
C ALA A 154 8.18 -12.46 -2.82
N MET A 155 7.91 -11.34 -2.13
CA MET A 155 8.48 -11.00 -0.82
C MET A 155 7.57 -11.44 0.34
N SER A 156 6.33 -11.86 0.10
CA SER A 156 5.45 -12.33 1.18
C SER A 156 6.01 -13.60 1.84
N THR A 157 5.82 -13.74 3.15
CA THR A 157 6.00 -15.02 3.86
C THR A 157 4.69 -15.79 4.04
N GLU A 158 3.56 -15.15 3.78
CA GLU A 158 2.24 -15.75 3.86
C GLU A 158 2.00 -16.64 2.62
N ARG A 159 1.76 -17.93 2.86
CA ARG A 159 1.60 -18.95 1.81
C ARG A 159 0.42 -18.63 0.90
N GLN A 160 -0.70 -18.17 1.46
CA GLN A 160 -1.92 -17.90 0.69
C GLN A 160 -1.71 -16.82 -0.37
N TYR A 161 -0.80 -15.86 -0.13
CA TYR A 161 -0.52 -14.78 -1.08
C TYR A 161 0.38 -15.22 -2.25
N ARG A 162 0.95 -16.42 -2.18
CA ARG A 162 1.94 -16.93 -3.14
C ARG A 162 1.46 -18.16 -3.91
N ASP A 163 0.55 -18.92 -3.34
CA ASP A 163 0.14 -20.22 -3.88
C ASP A 163 -0.39 -20.06 -5.32
N GLY A 164 0.21 -20.78 -6.27
CA GLY A 164 -0.18 -20.76 -7.68
C GLY A 164 0.25 -19.54 -8.53
N PHE A 165 1.03 -18.58 -8.01
CA PHE A 165 1.46 -17.38 -8.76
C PHE A 165 2.89 -17.39 -9.32
N GLY A 166 3.62 -18.50 -9.15
CA GLY A 166 5.00 -18.63 -9.62
C GLY A 166 5.13 -18.78 -11.15
N PRO A 167 6.36 -18.63 -11.70
CA PRO A 167 7.62 -18.34 -11.00
C PRO A 167 7.77 -16.87 -10.59
N PHE A 168 8.39 -16.64 -9.44
CA PHE A 168 8.59 -15.29 -8.91
C PHE A 168 9.88 -14.62 -9.40
N PRO A 169 9.92 -13.28 -9.51
CA PRO A 169 11.15 -12.56 -9.77
C PRO A 169 12.21 -12.83 -8.69
N ARG A 170 13.48 -12.90 -9.10
CA ARG A 170 14.64 -13.06 -8.21
C ARG A 170 15.06 -11.70 -7.61
N GLY A 171 16.06 -11.75 -6.73
CA GLY A 171 16.66 -10.55 -6.14
C GLY A 171 15.88 -10.00 -4.95
N PHE A 172 15.12 -10.85 -4.25
CA PHE A 172 14.45 -10.51 -3.00
C PHE A 172 15.00 -11.38 -1.87
N LYS A 173 15.26 -10.75 -0.72
CA LYS A 173 15.74 -11.41 0.50
C LYS A 173 14.82 -11.04 1.66
N LEU A 174 14.67 -11.94 2.61
CA LEU A 174 13.84 -11.74 3.80
C LEU A 174 14.66 -11.85 5.07
N VAL A 175 14.40 -10.95 6.01
CA VAL A 175 14.96 -10.95 7.38
C VAL A 175 13.84 -10.83 8.41
N PRO A 176 14.03 -11.27 9.66
CA PRO A 176 13.04 -11.06 10.71
C PRO A 176 12.78 -9.56 10.96
N PHE A 177 11.51 -9.18 11.07
CA PHE A 177 11.12 -7.81 11.45
C PHE A 177 11.64 -7.48 12.87
N GLY A 178 12.12 -6.26 13.06
CA GLY A 178 12.65 -5.82 14.37
C GLY A 178 14.08 -6.27 14.69
N ASP A 179 14.74 -7.06 13.83
CA ASP A 179 16.16 -7.47 14.01
C ASP A 179 17.08 -6.70 13.05
N ALA A 180 17.58 -5.54 13.49
CA ALA A 180 18.50 -4.72 12.71
C ALA A 180 19.85 -5.43 12.45
N LYS A 181 20.27 -6.34 13.33
CA LYS A 181 21.51 -7.11 13.13
C LYS A 181 21.33 -8.17 12.05
N ALA A 182 20.17 -8.82 11.98
CA ALA A 182 19.85 -9.73 10.87
C ALA A 182 19.78 -8.98 9.54
N PHE A 183 19.17 -7.79 9.53
CA PHE A 183 19.21 -6.91 8.37
C PHE A 183 20.65 -6.60 7.93
N GLU A 184 21.50 -6.11 8.84
CA GLU A 184 22.90 -5.79 8.52
C GLU A 184 23.67 -7.00 7.95
N ARG A 185 23.51 -8.19 8.55
CA ARG A 185 24.15 -9.43 8.08
C ARG A 185 23.69 -9.86 6.68
N ALA A 186 22.48 -9.48 6.25
CA ALA A 186 21.94 -9.86 4.95
C ALA A 186 22.42 -8.96 3.80
N ILE A 187 23.02 -7.81 4.11
CA ILE A 187 23.54 -6.86 3.12
C ILE A 187 24.72 -7.48 2.36
N THR A 188 24.71 -7.33 1.04
CA THR A 188 25.79 -7.68 0.13
C THR A 188 26.20 -6.46 -0.71
N ALA A 189 27.24 -6.63 -1.53
CA ALA A 189 27.62 -5.64 -2.53
C ALA A 189 26.48 -5.32 -3.52
N SER A 190 25.58 -6.27 -3.77
CA SER A 190 24.45 -6.11 -4.69
C SER A 190 23.16 -5.61 -4.04
N THR A 191 23.15 -5.36 -2.73
CA THR A 191 21.95 -4.85 -2.04
C THR A 191 21.65 -3.41 -2.45
N ALA A 192 20.49 -3.20 -3.08
CA ALA A 192 20.01 -1.90 -3.53
C ALA A 192 19.25 -1.16 -2.42
N ALA A 193 18.33 -1.85 -1.74
CA ALA A 193 17.43 -1.24 -0.78
C ALA A 193 16.99 -2.20 0.33
N PHE A 194 16.54 -1.59 1.43
CA PHE A 194 15.76 -2.21 2.47
C PHE A 194 14.34 -1.61 2.45
N LEU A 195 13.33 -2.45 2.21
CA LEU A 195 11.92 -2.10 2.24
C LEU A 195 11.31 -2.56 3.57
N VAL A 196 10.72 -1.64 4.30
CA VAL A 196 10.23 -1.91 5.66
C VAL A 196 9.01 -1.06 6.00
N GLU A 197 8.01 -1.67 6.65
CA GLU A 197 6.92 -0.96 7.31
C GLU A 197 7.42 -0.42 8.67
N PRO A 198 7.11 0.84 9.06
CA PRO A 198 7.44 1.32 10.40
C PRO A 198 6.82 0.49 11.53
N ILE A 199 5.60 0.01 11.30
CA ILE A 199 4.83 -0.92 12.14
C ILE A 199 4.19 -1.92 11.15
N GLN A 200 4.35 -3.24 11.36
CA GLN A 200 3.70 -4.20 10.46
C GLN A 200 2.20 -4.26 10.75
N GLY A 201 1.41 -3.81 9.79
CA GLY A 201 -0.03 -3.65 9.90
C GLY A 201 -0.77 -4.98 9.90
N GLU A 202 -0.80 -5.59 8.71
CA GLU A 202 -1.55 -6.81 8.41
C GLU A 202 -1.05 -8.03 9.21
N GLN A 203 0.16 -7.96 9.78
CA GLN A 203 0.70 -8.98 10.66
C GLN A 203 0.24 -8.87 12.13
N GLY A 204 -0.69 -7.96 12.42
CA GLY A 204 -1.30 -7.81 13.73
C GLY A 204 -0.72 -6.66 14.55
N ILE A 205 -0.41 -5.52 13.90
CA ILE A 205 0.06 -4.29 14.54
C ILE A 205 1.34 -4.54 15.35
N ILE A 206 2.38 -5.05 14.68
CA ILE A 206 3.65 -5.36 15.32
C ILE A 206 4.51 -4.11 15.39
N VAL A 207 4.65 -3.55 16.59
CA VAL A 207 5.54 -2.41 16.88
C VAL A 207 6.96 -2.92 17.08
N PRO A 208 7.96 -2.41 16.33
CA PRO A 208 9.34 -2.88 16.48
C PRO A 208 9.98 -2.37 17.79
N PRO A 209 11.11 -2.96 18.21
CA PRO A 209 11.89 -2.44 19.33
C PRO A 209 12.25 -0.98 19.16
N ARG A 210 12.30 -0.24 20.27
CA ARG A 210 12.66 1.19 20.26
C ARG A 210 14.02 1.38 19.59
N GLY A 211 14.08 2.32 18.64
CA GLY A 211 15.31 2.66 17.91
C GLY A 211 15.60 1.75 16.70
N TYR A 212 14.79 0.73 16.44
CA TYR A 212 14.96 -0.18 15.30
C TYR A 212 15.10 0.56 13.96
N LEU A 213 14.16 1.44 13.63
CA LEU A 213 14.19 2.17 12.35
C LEU A 213 15.37 3.14 12.25
N ALA A 214 15.74 3.80 13.35
CA ALA A 214 16.91 4.67 13.39
C ALA A 214 18.21 3.88 13.16
N GLU A 215 18.30 2.68 13.72
CA GLU A 215 19.45 1.80 13.49
C GLU A 215 19.48 1.25 12.05
N CYS A 216 18.33 0.85 11.49
CA CYS A 216 18.22 0.47 10.08
C CYS A 216 18.64 1.60 9.14
N GLU A 217 18.25 2.85 9.43
CA GLU A 217 18.68 4.03 8.67
C GLU A 217 20.20 4.22 8.72
N ARG A 218 20.79 4.11 9.92
CA ARG A 218 22.25 4.21 10.12
C ARG A 218 23.01 3.12 9.37
N ILE A 219 22.48 1.90 9.37
CA ILE A 219 23.01 0.76 8.59
C ILE A 219 22.91 1.08 7.10
N CYS A 220 21.74 1.46 6.59
CA CYS A 220 21.51 1.83 5.20
C CYS A 220 22.52 2.88 4.72
N ARG A 221 22.72 3.97 5.47
CA ARG A 221 23.71 5.01 5.12
C ARG A 221 25.13 4.47 5.07
N ARG A 222 25.56 3.70 6.08
CA ARG A 222 26.92 3.14 6.16
C ARG A 222 27.24 2.22 4.98
N HIS A 223 26.25 1.47 4.51
CA HIS A 223 26.43 0.50 3.42
C HIS A 223 26.04 1.03 2.03
N ASN A 224 25.70 2.32 1.93
CA ASN A 224 25.14 2.93 0.72
C ASN A 224 23.99 2.07 0.16
N VAL A 225 22.97 1.84 0.98
CA VAL A 225 21.74 1.10 0.66
C VAL A 225 20.57 2.06 0.89
N LEU A 226 19.58 2.06 -0.01
CA LEU A 226 18.40 2.90 0.16
C LEU A 226 17.50 2.34 1.26
N LEU A 227 16.97 3.22 2.12
CA LEU A 227 15.89 2.87 3.04
C LEU A 227 14.56 3.28 2.39
N ILE A 228 13.66 2.32 2.20
CA ILE A 228 12.29 2.54 1.70
C ILE A 228 11.35 2.26 2.87
N ALA A 229 10.77 3.32 3.43
CA ALA A 229 9.72 3.22 4.44
C ALA A 229 8.36 3.11 3.74
N ASP A 230 7.67 1.99 3.93
CA ASP A 230 6.28 1.83 3.49
C ASP A 230 5.32 2.40 4.55
N GLU A 231 4.92 3.66 4.34
CA GLU A 231 3.96 4.38 5.19
C GLU A 231 2.60 4.49 4.48
N VAL A 232 2.19 3.46 3.74
CA VAL A 232 0.86 3.42 3.14
C VAL A 232 -0.23 3.36 4.22
N GLN A 233 0.05 2.72 5.35
CA GLN A 233 -0.90 2.59 6.47
C GLN A 233 -0.57 3.50 7.68
N THR A 234 0.71 3.70 8.00
CA THR A 234 1.21 4.36 9.23
C THR A 234 1.38 5.86 9.16
#